data_AF-A0A6L9SA28-F1
#
_entry.id   AF-A0A6L9SA28-F1
#
_cell.length_a   1.000
_cell.length_b   1.000
_cell.length_c   1.000
_cell.angle_alpha   90.00
_cell.angle_beta   90.00
_cell.angle_gamma   90.00
#
_symmetry.space_group_name_H-M   'P 1'
#
loop_
_entity.id
_entity.type
_entity.pdbx_description
1 polymer ?
#
loop_
_entity_poly.entity_id
_entity_poly.type
_entity_poly.pdbx_seq_one_letter_code
_entity_poly.pdbx_strand_id
1 'polypeptide(L)'
;MTIEQAGITWRGVHHSAQFTWDDLAGIGISYYQSVTEETRKKRMPQLDIYEREPSPVGRWPELDRRRRFERPPALQPRVLQRRWPQLPGQRYRLMLPLDDTVYRMIEEAVRAYRPQLWLGWYRRSESDTPLLLH
;
A
#
# COMPACT_ATOMS: atom_id res chain seq x y z
N MET A 1 -5.66 -1.06 -11.35
CA MET A 1 -4.83 -2.05 -10.63
C MET A 1 -5.58 -3.37 -10.71
N THR A 2 -4.86 -4.47 -10.86
CA THR A 2 -5.44 -5.82 -10.90
C THR A 2 -4.82 -6.66 -9.79
N ILE A 3 -5.63 -7.50 -9.16
CA ILE A 3 -5.23 -8.39 -8.05
C ILE A 3 -5.54 -9.81 -8.53
N GLU A 4 -4.52 -10.66 -8.57
CA GLU A 4 -4.59 -12.00 -9.14
C GLU A 4 -3.90 -13.00 -8.21
N GLN A 5 -4.04 -14.30 -8.50
CA GLN A 5 -3.38 -15.35 -7.74
C GLN A 5 -1.85 -15.19 -7.72
N ALA A 6 -1.26 -14.67 -8.81
CA ALA A 6 0.19 -14.47 -8.90
C ALA A 6 0.69 -13.24 -8.14
N GLY A 7 -0.16 -12.22 -7.93
CA GLY A 7 0.29 -10.95 -7.36
C GLY A 7 -0.62 -9.76 -7.64
N ILE A 8 -0.03 -8.58 -7.53
CA ILE A 8 -0.66 -7.31 -7.88
C ILE A 8 0.00 -6.76 -9.14
N THR A 9 -0.81 -6.34 -10.10
CA THR A 9 -0.37 -5.56 -11.24
C THR A 9 -0.85 -4.11 -11.10
N TRP A 10 0.11 -3.21 -10.95
CA TRP A 10 -0.12 -1.77 -11.08
C TRP A 10 0.07 -1.36 -12.55
N ARG A 11 -0.86 -0.54 -13.05
CA ARG A 11 -0.80 0.02 -14.41
C ARG A 11 -0.72 1.54 -14.30
N GLY A 12 0.40 2.09 -14.71
CA GLY A 12 0.60 3.51 -14.98
C GLY A 12 0.09 3.89 -16.37
N VAL A 13 0.48 5.07 -16.83
CA VAL A 13 0.11 5.61 -18.14
C VAL A 13 0.87 4.90 -19.26
N HIS A 14 2.17 4.65 -19.06
CA HIS A 14 3.04 4.02 -20.06
C HIS A 14 3.71 2.74 -19.55
N HIS A 15 3.68 2.48 -18.24
CA HIS A 15 4.37 1.34 -17.64
C HIS A 15 3.43 0.50 -16.78
N SER A 16 3.63 -0.82 -16.78
CA SER A 16 3.05 -1.73 -15.79
C SER A 16 4.13 -2.27 -14.86
N ALA A 17 3.82 -2.31 -13.57
CA ALA A 17 4.64 -2.95 -12.56
C ALA A 17 3.88 -4.15 -11.99
N GLN A 18 4.56 -5.30 -11.93
CA GLN A 18 4.03 -6.52 -11.36
C GLN A 18 4.78 -6.85 -10.08
N PHE A 19 4.03 -7.10 -9.02
CA PHE A 19 4.53 -7.51 -7.72
C PHE A 19 3.99 -8.89 -7.42
N THR A 20 4.86 -9.91 -7.40
CA THR A 20 4.42 -11.25 -7.03
C THR A 20 4.25 -11.34 -5.52
N TRP A 21 3.33 -12.17 -5.03
CA TRP A 21 3.16 -12.31 -3.57
C TRP A 21 4.42 -12.86 -2.88
N ASP A 22 5.23 -13.63 -3.60
CA ASP A 22 6.45 -14.23 -3.08
C ASP A 22 7.61 -13.24 -2.96
N ASP A 23 7.62 -12.18 -3.78
CA ASP A 23 8.64 -11.11 -3.75
C ASP A 23 8.33 -10.03 -2.71
N LEU A 24 7.18 -10.10 -2.04
CA LEU A 24 6.78 -9.11 -1.04
C LEU A 24 7.25 -9.50 0.37
N ALA A 25 7.65 -8.47 1.12
CA ALA A 25 7.78 -8.51 2.57
C ALA A 25 6.45 -8.16 3.26
N GLY A 26 5.61 -7.32 2.64
CA GLY A 26 4.32 -6.94 3.20
C GLY A 26 3.46 -6.08 2.29
N ILE A 27 2.19 -6.00 2.66
CA ILE A 27 1.16 -5.14 2.07
C ILE A 27 0.52 -4.32 3.20
N GLY A 28 0.47 -3.00 3.03
CA GLY A 28 -0.17 -2.08 3.95
C GLY A 28 -1.32 -1.33 3.29
N ILE A 29 -2.41 -1.14 4.03
CA ILE A 29 -3.44 -0.16 3.68
C ILE A 29 -3.27 1.04 4.62
N SER A 30 -2.60 2.06 4.11
CA SER A 30 -2.27 3.27 4.84
C SER A 30 -3.35 4.32 4.61
N TYR A 31 -3.75 5.09 5.63
CA TYR A 31 -4.76 6.14 5.43
C TYR A 31 -4.37 7.46 6.07
N TYR A 32 -4.60 8.54 5.32
CA TYR A 32 -4.63 9.90 5.88
C TYR A 32 -6.07 10.26 6.22
N GLN A 33 -6.28 10.93 7.36
CA GLN A 33 -7.61 11.41 7.75
C GLN A 33 -7.71 12.89 7.38
N SER A 34 -8.38 13.18 6.27
CA SER A 34 -8.67 14.55 5.85
C SER A 34 -9.91 15.06 6.60
N VAL A 35 -9.87 16.33 6.99
CA VAL A 35 -11.01 17.07 7.51
C VAL A 35 -11.48 17.98 6.39
N THR A 36 -12.67 17.72 5.85
CA THR A 36 -13.30 18.60 4.86
C THR A 36 -14.05 19.74 5.57
N GLU A 37 -14.34 20.84 4.85
CA GLU A 37 -15.09 22.00 5.37
C GLU A 37 -16.43 21.59 6.00
N GLU A 38 -17.08 20.56 5.45
CA GLU A 38 -18.29 19.95 6.02
C GLU A 38 -18.03 18.98 7.20
N THR A 39 -17.08 19.23 8.13
CA THR A 39 -16.80 18.41 9.35
C THR A 39 -16.70 16.87 9.22
N ARG A 40 -16.81 16.28 8.03
CA ARG A 40 -16.79 14.85 7.76
C ARG A 40 -15.33 14.41 7.66
N LYS A 41 -14.92 13.54 8.57
CA LYS A 41 -13.60 12.90 8.54
C LYS A 41 -13.58 11.87 7.41
N LYS A 42 -12.85 12.17 6.33
CA LYS A 42 -12.67 11.25 5.21
C LYS A 42 -11.35 10.51 5.35
N ARG A 43 -11.38 9.18 5.27
CA ARG A 43 -10.17 8.36 5.15
C ARG A 43 -9.77 8.35 3.68
N MET A 44 -8.52 8.71 3.43
CA MET A 44 -7.87 8.66 2.12
C MET A 44 -6.91 7.47 2.11
N PRO A 45 -7.40 6.25 1.80
CA PRO A 45 -6.59 5.06 1.80
C PRO A 45 -5.64 5.01 0.60
N GLN A 46 -4.48 4.44 0.84
CA GLN A 46 -3.44 4.18 -0.13
C GLN A 46 -2.87 2.78 0.16
N LEU A 47 -2.41 2.14 -0.89
CA LEU A 47 -1.72 0.86 -0.83
C LEU A 47 -0.23 1.11 -0.69
N ASP A 48 0.35 0.63 0.41
CA ASP A 48 1.79 0.59 0.63
C ASP A 48 2.29 -0.83 0.30
N ILE A 49 3.13 -0.95 -0.73
CA ILE A 49 3.73 -2.22 -1.17
C ILE A 49 5.18 -2.27 -0.69
N TYR A 50 5.53 -3.29 0.08
CA TYR A 50 6.88 -3.52 0.61
C TYR A 50 7.50 -4.73 -0.11
N GLU A 51 8.42 -4.47 -1.04
CA GLU A 51 9.21 -5.53 -1.68
C GLU A 51 10.20 -6.11 -0.67
N ARG A 52 10.39 -7.43 -0.67
CA ARG A 52 11.42 -8.08 0.16
C ARG A 52 12.81 -7.63 -0.26
N GLU A 53 13.03 -7.57 -1.58
CA GLU A 53 14.24 -7.03 -2.19
C GLU A 53 13.85 -5.81 -3.03
N PRO A 54 14.36 -4.60 -2.71
CA PRO A 54 14.02 -3.38 -3.43
C PRO A 54 14.35 -3.47 -4.92
N SER A 55 13.37 -3.18 -5.77
CA SER A 55 13.62 -3.01 -7.20
C SER A 55 14.60 -1.85 -7.47
N PRO A 56 15.54 -1.98 -8.42
CA PRO A 56 16.45 -0.90 -8.77
C PRO A 56 15.67 0.34 -9.23
N VAL A 57 16.22 1.52 -8.94
CA VAL A 57 15.67 2.78 -9.45
C VAL A 57 15.75 2.77 -10.98
N GLY A 58 14.70 3.25 -11.65
CA GLY A 58 14.58 3.26 -13.10
C GLY A 58 13.90 2.01 -13.67
N ARG A 59 13.69 0.94 -12.88
CA ARG A 59 12.95 -0.26 -13.34
C ARG A 59 11.55 0.10 -13.85
N TRP A 60 10.88 1.00 -13.13
CA TRP A 60 9.54 1.50 -13.45
C TRP A 60 9.48 3.02 -13.20
N PRO A 61 9.85 3.86 -14.17
CA PRO A 61 10.03 5.31 -13.96
C PRO A 61 8.82 6.04 -13.37
N GLU A 62 7.60 5.67 -13.78
CA GLU A 62 6.38 6.27 -13.23
C GLU A 62 6.11 5.86 -11.78
N LEU A 63 6.39 4.60 -11.47
CA LEU A 63 6.19 4.04 -10.14
C LEU A 63 7.25 4.57 -9.16
N ASP A 64 8.45 4.89 -9.63
CA ASP A 64 9.50 5.49 -8.80
C ASP A 64 9.09 6.83 -8.19
N ARG A 65 8.21 7.59 -8.86
CA ARG A 65 7.61 8.83 -8.29
C ARG A 65 6.74 8.54 -7.06
N ARG A 66 6.27 7.30 -6.93
CA ARG A 66 5.48 6.79 -5.81
C ARG A 66 6.33 6.03 -4.79
N ARG A 67 7.64 5.92 -5.00
CA ARG A 67 8.57 5.34 -4.04
C ARG A 67 8.69 6.26 -2.82
N ARG A 68 8.72 5.68 -1.63
CA ARG A 68 8.89 6.38 -0.35
C ARG A 68 9.95 5.67 0.47
N PHE A 69 10.77 6.47 1.14
CA PHE A 69 11.79 6.01 2.09
C PHE A 69 11.40 6.55 3.46
N GLU A 70 10.64 5.74 4.20
CA GLU A 70 10.06 6.11 5.48
C GLU A 70 10.19 4.93 6.42
N ARG A 71 10.35 5.21 7.72
CA ARG A 71 10.27 4.13 8.72
C ARG A 71 8.90 3.43 8.60
N PRO A 72 8.83 2.09 8.59
CA PRO A 72 7.57 1.38 8.67
C PRO A 72 6.75 1.92 9.85
N PRO A 73 5.41 1.95 9.75
CA PRO A 73 4.57 2.51 10.79
C PRO A 73 4.87 1.81 12.12
N ALA A 74 5.13 2.59 13.17
CA ALA A 74 5.36 2.06 14.50
C ALA A 74 4.08 1.37 14.99
N LEU A 75 4.21 0.09 15.38
CA LEU A 75 3.31 -0.72 16.22
C LEU A 75 1.95 -0.07 16.55
N GLN A 76 0.97 -0.13 15.63
CA GLN A 76 -0.42 0.11 16.02
C GLN A 76 -1.01 -1.20 16.59
N PRO A 77 -1.67 -1.19 17.75
CA PRO A 77 -2.06 -2.40 18.49
C PRO A 77 -3.15 -3.28 17.83
N ARG A 78 -3.52 -3.02 16.57
CA ARG A 78 -4.51 -3.78 15.80
C ARG A 78 -3.89 -4.55 14.62
N VAL A 79 -2.66 -5.04 14.77
CA VAL A 79 -2.05 -5.93 13.76
C VAL A 79 -2.56 -7.35 13.97
N LEU A 80 -3.18 -7.92 12.93
CA LEU A 80 -3.80 -9.25 12.92
C LEU A 80 -2.79 -10.42 12.96
N GLN A 81 -1.48 -10.16 13.08
CA GLN A 81 -0.42 -11.18 13.14
C GLN A 81 0.52 -10.95 14.33
N ARG A 82 0.81 -12.05 15.07
CA ARG A 82 1.59 -12.09 16.33
C ARG A 82 3.09 -11.81 16.20
N ARG A 83 3.64 -11.66 15.00
CA ARG A 83 5.04 -11.28 14.76
C ARG A 83 5.08 -10.18 13.71
N TRP A 84 5.59 -9.02 14.09
CA TRP A 84 5.90 -7.94 13.17
C TRP A 84 7.10 -8.36 12.31
N PRO A 85 6.98 -8.47 10.98
CA PRO A 85 8.16 -8.65 10.14
C PRO A 85 8.96 -7.36 10.14
N GLN A 86 10.28 -7.48 10.05
CA GLN A 86 11.15 -6.34 9.77
C GLN A 86 10.84 -5.86 8.35
N LEU A 87 9.82 -5.00 8.21
CA LEU A 87 9.47 -4.43 6.91
C LEU A 87 10.61 -3.51 6.44
N PRO A 88 10.95 -3.55 5.14
CA PRO A 88 11.89 -2.60 4.56
C PRO A 88 11.45 -1.15 4.75
N GLY A 89 12.42 -0.23 4.86
CA GLY A 89 12.16 1.22 4.89
C GLY A 89 11.73 1.80 3.54
N GLN A 90 11.91 1.05 2.45
CA GLN A 90 11.42 1.41 1.12
C GLN A 90 10.03 0.80 0.90
N ARG A 91 9.11 1.59 0.32
CA ARG A 91 7.83 1.09 -0.18
C ARG A 91 7.36 1.88 -1.40
N TYR A 92 6.44 1.31 -2.16
CA TYR A 92 5.64 2.06 -3.13
C TYR A 92 4.28 2.42 -2.53
N ARG A 93 3.85 3.67 -2.71
CA ARG A 93 2.59 4.17 -2.19
C ARG A 93 1.62 4.55 -3.30
N LEU A 94 0.57 3.77 -3.44
CA LEU A 94 -0.39 3.87 -4.54
C LEU A 94 -1.73 4.41 -4.03
N MET A 95 -2.31 5.35 -4.78
CA MET A 95 -3.68 5.78 -4.53
C MET A 95 -4.62 4.59 -4.71
N LEU A 96 -5.48 4.37 -3.71
CA LEU A 96 -6.60 3.47 -3.86
C LEU A 96 -7.86 4.29 -4.17
N PRO A 97 -8.82 3.74 -4.95
CA PRO A 97 -10.13 4.36 -5.06
C PRO A 97 -10.78 4.40 -3.68
N LEU A 98 -11.72 5.30 -3.42
CA LEU A 98 -12.38 5.44 -2.11
C LEU A 98 -13.41 4.33 -1.82
N ASP A 99 -13.67 3.45 -2.78
CA ASP A 99 -14.49 2.28 -2.56
C ASP A 99 -13.74 1.24 -1.72
N ASP A 100 -14.48 0.59 -0.80
CA ASP A 100 -13.91 -0.44 0.06
C ASP A 100 -13.67 -1.78 -0.68
N THR A 101 -14.20 -1.92 -1.91
CA THR A 101 -14.16 -3.15 -2.69
C THR A 101 -12.72 -3.57 -2.97
N VAL A 102 -11.90 -2.65 -3.47
CA VAL A 102 -10.49 -2.96 -3.79
C VAL A 102 -9.71 -3.37 -2.54
N TYR A 103 -10.01 -2.79 -1.37
CA TYR A 103 -9.28 -3.10 -0.14
C TYR A 103 -9.58 -4.52 0.32
N ARG A 104 -10.86 -4.89 0.29
CA ARG A 104 -11.31 -6.25 0.62
C ARG A 104 -10.69 -7.28 -0.33
N MET A 105 -10.66 -6.98 -1.64
CA MET A 105 -10.01 -7.86 -2.61
C MET A 105 -8.53 -8.08 -2.30
N ILE A 106 -7.80 -7.04 -1.87
CA ILE A 106 -6.39 -7.17 -1.46
C ILE A 106 -6.28 -8.08 -0.22
N GLU A 107 -7.09 -7.83 0.81
CA GLU A 107 -7.05 -8.64 2.03
C GLU A 107 -7.37 -10.11 1.76
N GLU A 108 -8.41 -10.37 0.96
CA GLU A 108 -8.83 -11.71 0.56
C GLU A 108 -7.74 -12.41 -0.25
N ALA A 109 -7.15 -11.74 -1.23
CA ALA A 109 -6.06 -12.30 -2.03
C ALA A 109 -4.84 -12.64 -1.17
N VAL A 110 -4.44 -11.76 -0.25
CA VAL A 110 -3.31 -12.04 0.66
C VAL A 110 -3.63 -13.23 1.56
N ARG A 111 -4.84 -13.29 2.14
CA ARG A 111 -5.24 -14.43 2.99
C ARG A 111 -5.32 -15.75 2.22
N ALA A 112 -5.76 -15.71 0.96
CA ALA A 112 -5.92 -16.91 0.14
C ALA A 112 -4.59 -17.42 -0.41
N TYR A 113 -3.74 -16.53 -0.94
CA TYR A 113 -2.56 -16.91 -1.73
C TYR A 113 -1.24 -16.80 -0.97
N ARG A 114 -1.16 -15.96 0.08
CA ARG A 114 0.06 -15.77 0.86
C ARG A 114 -0.26 -15.39 2.33
N PRO A 115 -0.91 -16.27 3.11
CA PRO A 115 -1.39 -15.96 4.47
C PRO A 115 -0.29 -15.59 5.48
N GLN A 116 0.97 -15.92 5.19
CA GLN A 116 2.16 -15.55 5.95
C GLN A 116 2.70 -14.16 5.62
N LEU A 117 2.23 -13.53 4.54
CA LEU A 117 2.60 -12.16 4.20
C LEU A 117 2.02 -11.22 5.25
N TRP A 118 2.78 -10.20 5.59
CA TRP A 118 2.27 -9.16 6.46
C TRP A 118 1.19 -8.36 5.77
N LEU A 119 0.05 -8.22 6.45
CA LEU A 119 -1.08 -7.42 6.04
C LEU A 119 -1.48 -6.52 7.20
N GLY A 120 -1.50 -5.21 6.99
CA GLY A 120 -1.80 -4.25 8.05
C GLY A 120 -2.51 -3.00 7.58
N TRP A 121 -3.32 -2.44 8.48
CA TRP A 121 -3.91 -1.11 8.34
C TRP A 121 -3.27 -0.14 9.32
N TYR A 122 -2.97 1.08 8.86
CA TYR A 122 -2.41 2.09 9.75
C TYR A 122 -2.68 3.51 9.28
N ARG A 123 -2.87 4.39 10.25
CA ARG A 123 -2.93 5.83 10.03
C ARG A 123 -1.54 6.40 9.71
N ARG A 124 -1.48 7.34 8.77
CA ARG A 124 -0.31 8.20 8.51
C ARG A 124 -0.48 9.58 9.15
N SER A 125 0.65 10.20 9.48
CA SER A 125 0.71 11.57 10.01
C SER A 125 0.48 12.62 8.92
N GLU A 126 0.89 12.32 7.69
CA GLU A 126 0.91 13.27 6.56
C GLU A 126 0.11 12.76 5.35
N SER A 127 -0.32 13.70 4.50
CA SER A 127 -1.03 13.41 3.26
C SER A 127 -0.05 13.37 2.08
N ASP A 128 -0.10 12.30 1.29
CA ASP A 128 0.51 12.25 -0.05
C ASP A 128 -0.49 12.62 -1.16
N THR A 129 -1.73 12.96 -0.80
CA THR A 129 -2.74 13.38 -1.77
C THR A 129 -2.37 14.79 -2.22
N PRO A 130 -2.15 15.03 -3.54
CA PRO A 130 -1.96 16.40 -4.03
C PRO A 130 -3.17 17.25 -3.62
N LEU A 131 -2.94 18.50 -3.22
CA LEU A 131 -3.96 19.46 -2.73
C LEU A 131 -5.13 19.75 -3.71
N LEU A 132 -5.15 19.14 -4.89
CA LEU A 132 -6.07 19.42 -6.00
C LEU A 132 -7.36 18.57 -6.00
N LEU A 133 -7.82 18.09 -4.85
CA LEU A 133 -9.13 17.43 -4.70
C LEU A 133 -10.01 18.12 -3.64
N HIS A 134 -9.85 19.44 -3.50
CA HIS A 134 -10.79 20.30 -2.79
C HIS A 134 -11.55 21.15 -3.79
#